data_AF-A0AAV3Q6E4-F1
#
_entry.id   AF-A0AAV3Q6E4-F1
#
_cell.length_a   1.000
_cell.length_b   1.000
_cell.length_c   1.000
_cell.angle_alpha   90.00
_cell.angle_beta   90.00
_cell.angle_gamma   90.00
#
_symmetry.space_group_name_H-M   'P 1'
#
loop_
_entity.id
_entity.type
_entity.pdbx_description
1 polymer ?
#
loop_
_entity_poly.entity_id
_entity_poly.type
_entity_poly.pdbx_seq_one_letter_code
_entity_poly.pdbx_strand_id
1 'polypeptide(L)'
;MDIKQSPNESLRSYHKRYNDHLLSIPAVDDKVSYMAFFNGLAYGKLKKALLLKTPLSNDALTKEVKQHIELDELKKKASESTDLRETVLKKEMPRSPRRPPVWERIQ
;
A
#
# COMPACT_ATOMS: atom_id res chain seq x y z
N MET A 1 -12.63 -20.90 -8.06
CA MET A 1 -12.06 -19.88 -7.15
C MET A 1 -12.49 -18.51 -7.63
N ASP A 2 -13.43 -17.85 -6.94
CA ASP A 2 -13.83 -16.46 -7.26
C ASP A 2 -13.64 -15.60 -6.00
N ILE A 3 -12.38 -15.34 -5.66
CA ILE A 3 -12.01 -14.45 -4.55
C ILE A 3 -11.44 -13.20 -5.20
N LYS A 4 -12.14 -12.08 -5.03
CA LYS A 4 -11.72 -10.78 -5.57
C LYS A 4 -11.29 -9.86 -4.44
N GLN A 5 -10.20 -9.14 -4.67
CA GLN A 5 -9.74 -8.09 -3.79
C GLN A 5 -10.73 -6.92 -3.87
N SER A 6 -11.23 -6.48 -2.71
CA SER A 6 -12.12 -5.31 -2.67
C SER A 6 -11.32 -4.01 -2.84
N PRO A 7 -11.92 -2.92 -3.36
CA PRO A 7 -11.22 -1.65 -3.61
C PRO A 7 -10.53 -1.06 -2.37
N ASN A 8 -11.14 -1.26 -1.19
CA ASN A 8 -10.65 -0.75 0.09
C ASN A 8 -9.91 -1.81 0.92
N GLU A 9 -9.69 -3.00 0.37
CA GLU A 9 -9.06 -4.10 1.07
C GLU A 9 -7.54 -4.09 0.88
N SER A 10 -6.81 -4.18 2.00
CA SER A 10 -5.36 -4.31 1.96
C SER A 10 -4.94 -5.63 1.31
N LEU A 11 -3.83 -5.58 0.57
CA LEU A 11 -3.25 -6.76 -0.07
C LEU A 11 -3.01 -7.91 0.92
N ARG A 12 -2.65 -7.59 2.18
CA ARG A 12 -2.46 -8.56 3.26
C ARG A 12 -3.75 -9.29 3.63
N SER A 13 -4.87 -8.57 3.73
CA SER A 13 -6.17 -9.17 4.06
C SER A 13 -6.66 -10.07 2.92
N TYR A 14 -6.55 -9.59 1.68
CA TYR A 14 -6.89 -10.36 0.49
C TYR A 14 -6.07 -11.65 0.39
N HIS A 15 -4.74 -11.56 0.53
CA HIS A 15 -3.86 -12.72 0.46
C HIS A 15 -4.15 -13.76 1.56
N LYS A 16 -4.53 -13.32 2.76
CA LYS A 16 -4.95 -14.23 3.83
C LYS A 16 -6.22 -14.99 3.44
N ARG A 17 -7.28 -14.28 3.01
CA ARG A 17 -8.54 -14.92 2.58
C ARG A 17 -8.31 -15.88 1.42
N TYR A 18 -7.44 -15.50 0.49
CA TYR A 18 -7.06 -16.34 -0.63
C TYR A 18 -6.39 -17.65 -0.17
N ASN A 19 -5.40 -17.56 0.73
CA ASN A 19 -4.72 -18.75 1.27
C ASN A 19 -5.65 -19.64 2.10
N ASP A 20 -6.51 -19.06 2.93
CA ASP A 20 -7.48 -19.84 3.72
C ASP A 20 -8.41 -20.66 2.81
N HIS A 21 -8.82 -20.10 1.68
CA HIS A 21 -9.64 -20.79 0.69
C HIS A 21 -8.83 -21.75 -0.20
N LEU A 22 -7.55 -21.47 -0.47
CA LEU A 22 -6.66 -22.38 -1.17
C LEU A 22 -6.45 -23.66 -0.36
N LEU A 23 -6.26 -23.54 0.95
CA LEU A 23 -6.08 -24.67 1.88
C LEU A 23 -7.34 -25.54 2.02
N SER A 24 -8.53 -24.98 1.76
CA SER A 24 -9.79 -25.75 1.82
C SER A 24 -10.03 -26.62 0.58
N ILE A 25 -9.25 -26.43 -0.49
CA ILE A 25 -9.39 -27.17 -1.74
C ILE A 25 -8.20 -28.14 -1.89
N PRO A 26 -8.41 -29.45 -1.79
CA PRO A 26 -7.33 -30.42 -1.94
C PRO A 26 -6.80 -30.43 -3.39
N ALA A 27 -5.48 -30.53 -3.54
CA ALA A 27 -4.76 -30.74 -4.81
C ALA A 27 -5.03 -29.69 -5.91
N VAL A 28 -5.08 -28.39 -5.54
CA VAL A 28 -5.11 -27.31 -6.52
C VAL A 28 -3.78 -27.20 -7.26
N ASP A 29 -3.85 -27.18 -8.58
CA ASP A 29 -2.69 -26.91 -9.44
C ASP A 29 -2.16 -25.48 -9.26
N ASP A 30 -0.85 -25.34 -9.13
CA ASP A 30 -0.16 -24.07 -8.91
C ASP A 30 -0.50 -23.01 -9.96
N LYS A 31 -0.66 -23.41 -11.23
CA LYS A 31 -1.01 -22.51 -12.33
C LYS A 31 -2.45 -22.03 -12.21
N VAL A 32 -3.37 -22.92 -11.80
CA VAL A 32 -4.78 -22.59 -11.57
C VAL A 32 -4.91 -21.65 -10.38
N SER A 33 -4.20 -21.92 -9.29
CA SER A 33 -4.12 -21.00 -8.14
C SER A 33 -3.57 -19.64 -8.57
N TYR A 34 -2.43 -19.61 -9.25
CA TYR A 34 -1.85 -18.34 -9.70
C TYR A 34 -2.82 -17.53 -10.57
N MET A 35 -3.48 -18.16 -11.53
CA MET A 35 -4.45 -17.48 -12.41
C MET A 35 -5.66 -16.96 -11.63
N ALA A 36 -6.17 -17.74 -10.67
CA ALA A 36 -7.26 -17.30 -9.80
C ALA A 36 -6.83 -16.10 -8.94
N PHE A 37 -5.65 -16.16 -8.33
CA PHE A 37 -5.08 -15.06 -7.55
C PHE A 37 -4.90 -13.79 -8.40
N PHE A 38 -4.30 -13.91 -9.58
CA PHE A 38 -4.03 -12.80 -10.49
C PHE A 38 -5.31 -12.13 -11.00
N ASN A 39 -6.31 -12.94 -11.37
CA ASN A 39 -7.60 -12.43 -11.82
C ASN A 39 -8.37 -11.76 -10.70
N GLY A 40 -8.31 -12.31 -9.48
CA GLY A 40 -8.90 -11.74 -8.28
C GLY A 40 -8.24 -10.47 -7.78
N LEU A 41 -6.97 -10.24 -8.13
CA LEU A 41 -6.21 -9.08 -7.68
C LEU A 41 -6.74 -7.77 -8.29
N ALA A 42 -6.85 -6.74 -7.45
CA ALA A 42 -7.17 -5.40 -7.91
C ALA A 42 -6.08 -4.87 -8.86
N TYR A 43 -6.47 -4.02 -9.82
CA TYR A 43 -5.50 -3.44 -10.73
C TYR A 43 -4.56 -2.50 -9.97
N GLY A 44 -3.25 -2.77 -10.05
CA GLY A 44 -2.26 -2.03 -9.27
C GLY A 44 -0.82 -2.46 -9.54
N LYS A 45 0.11 -1.96 -8.72
CA LYS A 45 1.55 -2.19 -8.87
C LYS A 45 1.90 -3.69 -8.82
N LEU A 46 1.31 -4.43 -7.89
CA LEU A 46 1.51 -5.88 -7.78
C LEU A 46 1.00 -6.62 -9.03
N LYS A 47 -0.21 -6.32 -9.51
CA LYS A 47 -0.76 -6.98 -10.72
C LYS A 47 0.14 -6.77 -11.94
N LYS A 48 0.67 -5.56 -12.11
CA LYS A 48 1.65 -5.25 -13.17
C LYS A 48 2.97 -6.01 -12.99
N ALA A 49 3.49 -6.09 -11.76
CA ALA A 49 4.71 -6.83 -11.47
C ALA A 49 4.56 -8.34 -11.76
N LEU A 50 3.42 -8.92 -11.37
CA LEU A 50 3.10 -10.32 -11.62
C LEU A 50 2.92 -10.64 -13.12
N LEU A 51 2.42 -9.67 -13.91
CA LEU A 51 2.32 -9.81 -15.36
C LEU A 51 3.69 -9.87 -16.05
N LEU A 52 4.70 -9.18 -15.50
CA LEU A 52 6.06 -9.14 -16.04
C LEU A 52 6.91 -10.35 -15.65
N LYS A 53 6.69 -10.89 -14.45
CA LYS A 53 7.56 -11.92 -13.85
C LYS A 53 6.92 -13.30 -13.69
N THR A 54 5.68 -13.50 -14.17
CA THR A 54 4.86 -14.74 -14.09
C THR A 54 5.48 -15.81 -13.19
N PRO A 55 5.27 -15.75 -11.86
CA PRO A 55 5.92 -16.67 -10.94
C PRO A 55 5.55 -18.12 -11.26
N LEU A 56 6.56 -19.00 -11.35
CA LEU A 56 6.38 -20.42 -11.71
C LEU A 56 5.76 -21.26 -10.57
N SER A 57 5.66 -20.74 -9.34
CA SER A 57 5.18 -21.50 -8.18
C SER A 57 4.47 -20.63 -7.14
N ASN A 58 3.58 -21.24 -6.36
CA ASN A 58 2.85 -20.58 -5.26
C ASN A 58 3.79 -19.97 -4.20
N ASP A 59 4.96 -20.56 -3.95
CA ASP A 59 5.96 -20.01 -3.01
C ASP A 59 6.56 -18.69 -3.51
N ALA A 60 6.92 -18.64 -4.80
CA ALA A 60 7.43 -17.43 -5.44
C ALA A 60 6.38 -16.30 -5.44
N LEU A 61 5.11 -16.66 -5.67
CA LEU A 61 3.99 -15.73 -5.55
C LEU A 61 3.88 -15.16 -4.14
N THR A 62 3.93 -16.03 -3.12
CA THR A 62 3.87 -15.64 -1.71
C THR A 62 5.00 -14.67 -1.34
N LYS A 63 6.21 -14.92 -1.85
CA LYS A 63 7.38 -14.05 -1.62
C LYS A 63 7.21 -12.66 -2.24
N GLU A 64 6.79 -12.57 -3.49
CA GLU A 64 6.51 -11.30 -4.17
C GLU A 64 5.39 -10.51 -3.47
N VAL A 65 4.31 -11.20 -3.05
CA VAL A 65 3.22 -10.58 -2.29
C VAL A 65 3.73 -10.00 -0.96
N LYS A 66 4.53 -10.76 -0.20
CA LYS A 66 5.12 -10.29 1.07
C LYS A 66 6.03 -9.07 0.86
N GLN A 67 6.91 -9.12 -0.15
CA GLN A 67 7.79 -8.00 -0.49
C GLN A 67 6.98 -6.75 -0.86
N HIS A 68 5.91 -6.90 -1.64
CA HIS A 68 5.06 -5.78 -1.99
C HIS A 68 4.27 -5.21 -0.80
N ILE A 69 3.82 -6.06 0.14
CA ILE A 69 3.20 -5.60 1.40
C ILE A 69 4.21 -4.77 2.20
N GLU A 70 5.43 -5.27 2.37
CA GLU A 70 6.48 -4.58 3.14
C GLU A 70 6.84 -3.22 2.52
N LEU A 71 6.96 -3.15 1.20
CA LEU A 71 7.20 -1.90 0.48
C LEU A 71 6.05 -0.90 0.61
N ASP A 72 4.80 -1.35 0.66
CA ASP A 72 3.62 -0.49 0.83
C ASP A 72 3.56 0.08 2.26
N GLU A 73 3.84 -0.76 3.26
CA GLU A 73 3.93 -0.37 4.67
C GLU A 73 5.08 0.62 4.95
N LEU A 74 6.24 0.41 4.33
CA LEU A 74 7.39 1.34 4.40
C LEU A 74 7.04 2.72 3.84
N LYS A 75 6.31 2.77 2.71
CA LYS A 75 5.90 4.03 2.08
C LYS A 75 4.86 4.77 2.90
N LYS A 76 3.88 4.06 3.49
CA LYS A 76 2.91 4.66 4.41
C LYS A 76 3.61 5.32 5.60
N LYS A 77 4.54 4.63 6.24
CA LYS A 77 5.31 5.19 7.38
C LYS A 77 6.15 6.41 6.98
N ALA A 78 6.74 6.40 5.79
CA ALA A 78 7.49 7.55 5.28
C ALA A 78 6.58 8.77 5.03
N SER A 79 5.38 8.56 4.45
CA SER A 79 4.42 9.64 4.24
C SER A 79 3.83 10.20 5.54
N GLU A 80 3.58 9.33 6.52
CA GLU A 80 3.05 9.72 7.83
C GLU A 80 4.09 10.55 8.63
N SER A 81 5.38 10.21 8.50
CA SER A 81 6.48 10.95 9.13
C SER A 81 6.72 12.34 8.50
N THR A 82 6.49 12.50 7.19
CA THR A 82 6.54 13.82 6.54
C THR A 82 5.35 14.71 6.90
N ASP A 83 4.15 14.14 7.03
CA ASP A 83 2.93 14.89 7.38
C ASP A 83 2.99 15.43 8.82
N LEU A 84 3.50 14.62 9.76
CA LEU A 84 3.77 15.06 11.14
C LEU A 84 4.84 16.15 11.22
N ARG A 85 5.87 16.09 10.37
CA ARG A 85 6.92 17.13 10.33
C ARG A 85 6.39 18.47 9.83
N GLU A 86 5.52 18.47 8.82
CA GLU A 86 4.95 19.69 8.26
C GLU A 86 3.90 20.32 9.19
N THR A 87 3.12 19.49 9.88
CA THR A 87 2.14 19.95 10.88
C THR A 87 2.81 20.49 12.15
N VAL A 88 3.92 19.90 12.61
CA VAL A 88 4.73 20.44 13.72
C VAL A 88 5.40 21.76 13.33
N LEU A 89 6.00 21.87 12.13
CA LEU A 89 6.61 23.13 11.68
C LEU A 89 5.60 24.29 11.60
N LYS A 90 4.36 24.03 11.18
CA LYS A 90 3.30 25.06 11.14
C LYS A 90 2.82 25.48 12.53
N LYS A 91 2.97 24.63 13.55
CA LYS A 91 2.52 24.89 14.92
C LYS A 91 3.58 25.61 15.77
N GLU A 92 4.87 25.42 15.45
CA GLU A 92 6.00 26.02 16.16
C GLU A 92 6.46 27.37 15.62
N MET A 93 5.86 27.87 14.54
CA MET A 93 6.19 29.21 14.03
C MET A 93 5.38 30.26 14.83
N PRO A 94 5.98 31.03 15.75
CA PRO A 94 5.29 32.16 16.35
C PRO A 94 4.92 33.09 15.19
N ARG A 95 3.64 33.45 15.08
CA ARG A 95 3.19 34.51 14.16
C ARG A 95 4.12 35.68 14.35
N SER A 96 4.94 35.99 13.34
CA SER A 96 5.82 37.16 13.41
C SER A 96 4.96 38.36 13.81
N PRO A 97 5.40 39.18 14.78
CA PRO A 97 4.67 40.38 15.11
C PRO A 97 4.55 41.17 13.81
N ARG A 98 3.30 41.41 13.39
CA ARG A 98 3.01 42.20 12.20
C ARG A 98 3.82 43.48 12.34
N ARG A 99 4.77 43.74 11.42
CA ARG A 99 5.43 45.04 11.39
C ARG A 99 4.33 46.07 11.19
N PRO A 100 4.15 47.04 12.12
CA PRO A 100 3.19 48.09 11.90
C PRO A 100 3.55 48.83 10.61
N PRO A 101 2.56 49.23 9.81
CA PRO A 101 2.78 49.94 8.57
C PRO A 101 3.53 51.26 8.83
N VAL A 102 4.33 51.67 7.85
CA VAL A 102 5.34 52.75 7.95
C VAL A 102 4.76 54.10 8.40
N TRP A 103 3.46 54.33 8.25
CA TRP A 103 2.80 55.58 8.65
C TRP A 103 2.63 55.75 10.17
N GLU A 104 2.85 54.72 10.99
CA GLU A 104 2.78 54.77 12.46
C GLU A 104 4.08 55.28 13.14
N ARG A 105 5.11 55.68 12.37
CA ARG A 105 6.43 56.09 12.89
C ARG A 105 6.71 57.59 12.85
N ILE A 106 5.72 58.42 12.57
CA ILE A 106 5.90 59.87 12.49
C ILE A 106 4.98 60.55 13.50
N GLN A 107 5.52 60.80 14.69
CA GLN A 107 5.18 61.89 15.62
C GLN A 107 6.48 62.39 16.24
#